data_AF-A0A1M5L8Y2-F1
#
_entry.id   AF-A0A1M5L8Y2-F1
#
_cell.length_a   1.000
_cell.length_b   1.000
_cell.length_c   1.000
_cell.angle_alpha   90.00
_cell.angle_beta   90.00
_cell.angle_gamma   90.00
#
_symmetry.space_group_name_H-M   'P 1'
#
loop_
_entity.id
_entity.type
_entity.pdbx_description
1 polymer ?
#
loop_
_entity_poly.entity_id
_entity_poly.type
_entity_poly.pdbx_seq_one_letter_code
_entity_poly.pdbx_strand_id
1 'polypeptide(L)'
;MKDSLRVDIRDSADLFILEYRVKKFLQKNRLDRKEIILITRELGTNILKYGGYGYIELMLKDDDLDIVAFDYGKGPKDNIPADLSPGLGLGLKVVKSYADRLTINNNEEGGWTVALWIKLCGDNGKKINRLEYGIASRPHKREKRSGDVAVVKNINGFYVIVVADVLGHGDKAADIGDKIYEAVDELVEANILKVFQHIENRILNTRGCELFVASIGGNVIDYINIGNIRAWKITAKNIKRLAERPGIVGRQPVPAKINREIDNLYQSLLLICTDGIISRFVPSHDYIDIDAEPQYIADKILEDFGSYDDDATCVVVRG
;
A
#
# COMPACT_ATOMS: atom_id res chain seq x y z
N MET A 1 -9.22 -1.30 27.27
CA MET A 1 -10.64 -1.49 27.69
C MET A 1 -11.22 -2.60 26.83
N LYS A 2 -11.92 -3.59 27.41
CA LYS A 2 -12.56 -4.66 26.63
C LYS A 2 -14.00 -4.28 26.31
N ASP A 3 -14.27 -3.81 25.09
CA ASP A 3 -15.64 -3.60 24.59
C ASP A 3 -16.02 -4.75 23.66
N SER A 4 -17.27 -5.20 23.69
CA SER A 4 -17.70 -6.32 22.86
C SER A 4 -19.11 -6.12 22.29
N LEU A 5 -19.35 -6.78 21.16
CA LEU A 5 -20.64 -6.82 20.49
C LEU A 5 -20.91 -8.24 20.04
N ARG A 6 -22.04 -8.81 20.45
CA ARG A 6 -22.56 -10.06 19.88
C ARG A 6 -23.91 -9.84 19.23
N VAL A 7 -24.08 -10.41 18.03
CA VAL A 7 -25.31 -10.40 17.24
C VAL A 7 -25.61 -11.82 16.80
N ASP A 8 -26.78 -12.33 17.18
CA ASP A 8 -27.26 -13.62 16.70
C ASP A 8 -27.81 -13.45 15.28
N ILE A 9 -27.59 -14.47 14.45
CA ILE A 9 -27.98 -14.51 13.04
C ILE A 9 -28.88 -15.73 12.84
N ARG A 10 -30.17 -15.49 12.60
CA ARG A 10 -31.20 -16.53 12.40
C ARG A 10 -31.90 -16.37 11.06
N ASP A 11 -32.10 -15.14 10.61
CA ASP A 11 -32.68 -14.84 9.30
C ASP A 11 -32.03 -13.61 8.64
N SER A 12 -32.52 -13.26 7.45
CA SER A 12 -31.98 -12.15 6.67
C SER A 12 -32.20 -10.77 7.31
N ALA A 13 -33.21 -10.60 8.17
CA ALA A 13 -33.45 -9.34 8.89
C ALA A 13 -32.32 -9.07 9.89
N ASP A 14 -31.74 -10.12 10.47
CA ASP A 14 -30.61 -10.02 11.40
C ASP A 14 -29.34 -9.46 10.74
N LEU A 15 -29.18 -9.57 9.42
CA LEU A 15 -28.06 -8.95 8.71
C LEU A 15 -28.13 -7.41 8.74
N PHE A 16 -29.33 -6.83 8.73
CA PHE A 16 -29.51 -5.39 8.88
C PHE A 16 -29.23 -4.95 10.32
N ILE A 17 -29.66 -5.75 11.29
CA ILE A 17 -29.37 -5.53 12.73
C ILE A 17 -27.87 -5.61 12.97
N LEU A 18 -27.19 -6.60 12.41
CA LEU A 18 -25.75 -6.77 12.45
C LEU A 18 -25.05 -5.52 11.90
N GLU A 19 -25.37 -5.10 10.68
CA GLU A 19 -24.76 -3.93 10.07
C GLU A 19 -24.96 -2.66 10.91
N TYR A 20 -26.17 -2.44 11.42
CA TYR A 20 -26.47 -1.31 12.29
C TYR A 20 -25.69 -1.34 13.60
N ARG A 21 -25.65 -2.50 14.28
CA ARG A 21 -24.96 -2.65 15.57
C ARG A 21 -23.44 -2.57 15.41
N VAL A 22 -22.89 -3.13 14.33
CA VAL A 22 -21.47 -2.98 13.98
C VAL A 22 -21.15 -1.52 13.72
N LYS A 23 -21.95 -0.78 12.92
CA LYS A 23 -21.77 0.67 12.71
C LYS A 23 -21.74 1.44 14.04
N LYS A 24 -22.67 1.16 14.95
CA LYS A 24 -22.70 1.80 16.28
C LYS A 24 -21.49 1.41 17.13
N PHE A 25 -21.06 0.16 17.10
CA PHE A 25 -19.88 -0.31 17.81
C PHE A 25 -18.61 0.38 17.33
N LEU A 26 -18.43 0.50 16.00
CA LEU A 26 -17.30 1.21 15.41
C LEU A 26 -17.32 2.70 15.77
N GLN A 27 -18.48 3.36 15.70
CA GLN A 27 -18.63 4.77 16.08
C GLN A 27 -18.31 5.00 17.57
N LYS A 28 -18.85 4.15 18.46
CA LYS A 28 -18.60 4.22 19.91
C LYS A 28 -17.11 4.11 20.23
N ASN A 29 -16.40 3.22 19.53
CA ASN A 29 -14.98 2.97 19.73
C ASN A 29 -14.06 3.82 18.84
N ARG A 30 -14.60 4.80 18.10
CA ARG A 30 -13.85 5.71 17.20
C ARG A 30 -13.01 4.98 16.13
N LEU A 31 -13.52 3.86 15.62
CA LEU A 31 -12.87 3.05 14.58
C LEU A 31 -13.43 3.42 13.19
N ASP A 32 -12.62 4.03 12.31
CA ASP A 32 -13.00 4.31 10.92
C ASP A 32 -12.56 3.17 9.99
N ARG A 33 -13.23 2.02 10.12
CA ARG A 33 -12.88 0.77 9.43
C ARG A 33 -14.11 0.15 8.76
N LYS A 34 -14.52 0.72 7.62
CA LYS A 34 -15.74 0.32 6.89
C LYS A 34 -15.68 -1.12 6.36
N GLU A 35 -14.50 -1.66 6.15
CA GLU A 35 -14.29 -3.05 5.78
C GLU A 35 -14.82 -4.05 6.83
N ILE A 36 -14.87 -3.69 8.12
CA ILE A 36 -15.42 -4.56 9.17
C ILE A 36 -16.92 -4.82 8.92
N ILE A 37 -17.64 -3.83 8.40
CA ILE A 37 -19.05 -3.99 8.04
C ILE A 37 -19.19 -4.99 6.90
N LEU A 38 -18.31 -4.92 5.91
CA LEU A 38 -18.29 -5.88 4.80
C LEU A 38 -17.95 -7.29 5.28
N ILE A 39 -16.89 -7.44 6.08
CA ILE A 39 -16.45 -8.73 6.66
C ILE A 39 -17.58 -9.38 7.45
N THR A 40 -18.18 -8.64 8.38
CA THR A 40 -19.26 -9.16 9.23
C THR A 40 -20.49 -9.53 8.40
N ARG A 41 -20.83 -8.75 7.37
CA ARG A 41 -21.94 -9.07 6.46
C ARG A 41 -21.69 -10.32 5.62
N GLU A 42 -20.48 -10.50 5.10
CA GLU A 42 -20.09 -11.71 4.36
C GLU A 42 -20.14 -12.95 5.26
N LEU A 43 -19.61 -12.85 6.48
CA LEU A 43 -19.67 -13.93 7.46
C LEU A 43 -21.12 -14.27 7.85
N GLY A 44 -21.97 -13.27 8.09
CA GLY A 44 -23.37 -13.48 8.44
C GLY A 44 -24.17 -14.12 7.30
N THR A 45 -23.87 -13.73 6.07
CA THR A 45 -24.45 -14.36 4.87
C THR A 45 -24.03 -15.83 4.76
N ASN A 46 -22.78 -16.16 5.10
CA ASN A 46 -22.31 -17.54 5.13
C ASN A 46 -23.01 -18.37 6.22
N ILE A 47 -23.23 -17.81 7.41
CA ILE A 47 -24.00 -18.48 8.48
C ILE A 47 -25.39 -18.87 7.97
N LEU A 48 -26.13 -17.94 7.34
CA LEU A 48 -27.49 -18.25 6.84
C LEU A 48 -27.48 -19.29 5.70
N LYS A 49 -26.51 -19.20 4.79
CA LYS A 49 -26.41 -20.12 3.65
C LYS A 49 -26.04 -21.54 4.09
N TYR A 50 -25.01 -21.67 4.91
CA TYR A 50 -24.37 -22.95 5.18
C TYR A 50 -24.63 -23.46 6.60
N GLY A 51 -24.65 -22.57 7.59
CA GLY A 51 -24.77 -22.91 9.00
C GLY A 51 -26.20 -22.93 9.56
N GLY A 52 -27.17 -22.41 8.82
CA GLY A 52 -28.57 -22.30 9.27
C GLY A 52 -28.77 -21.11 10.23
N TYR A 53 -28.19 -21.20 11.42
CA TYR A 53 -28.19 -20.12 12.42
C TYR A 53 -26.87 -20.10 13.18
N GLY A 54 -26.59 -18.97 13.81
CA GLY A 54 -25.30 -18.74 14.45
C GLY A 54 -25.22 -17.38 15.10
N TYR A 55 -24.00 -16.91 15.31
CA TYR A 55 -23.75 -15.57 15.82
C TYR A 55 -22.44 -15.02 15.28
N ILE A 56 -22.35 -13.69 15.32
CA ILE A 56 -21.12 -12.95 15.11
C ILE A 56 -20.80 -12.18 16.38
N GLU A 57 -19.58 -12.31 16.84
CA GLU A 57 -19.04 -11.62 17.99
C GLU A 57 -17.82 -10.80 17.59
N LEU A 58 -17.79 -9.54 18.03
CA LEU A 58 -16.66 -8.62 17.92
C LEU A 58 -16.15 -8.36 19.33
N MET A 59 -14.85 -8.51 19.55
CA MET A 59 -14.20 -8.16 20.80
C MET A 59 -13.05 -7.20 20.52
N LEU A 60 -13.14 -6.00 21.06
CA LEU A 60 -12.04 -5.04 21.12
C LEU A 60 -11.18 -5.37 22.35
N LYS A 61 -9.95 -5.82 22.13
CA LYS A 61 -8.99 -6.15 23.19
C LYS A 61 -7.76 -5.27 23.05
N ASP A 62 -7.63 -4.32 23.97
CA ASP A 62 -6.57 -3.30 23.96
C ASP A 62 -6.58 -2.54 22.63
N ASP A 63 -5.79 -3.02 21.67
CA ASP A 63 -5.58 -2.46 20.34
C ASP A 63 -5.79 -3.49 19.22
N ASP A 64 -6.48 -4.60 19.47
CA ASP A 64 -6.83 -5.63 18.49
C ASP A 64 -8.35 -5.85 18.46
N LEU A 65 -8.87 -6.19 17.28
CA LEU A 65 -10.26 -6.60 17.06
C LEU A 65 -10.30 -8.06 16.68
N ASP A 66 -10.88 -8.86 17.57
CA ASP A 66 -11.23 -10.23 17.28
C ASP A 66 -12.65 -10.26 16.72
N ILE A 67 -12.83 -10.94 15.59
CA ILE A 67 -14.15 -11.23 15.04
C ILE A 67 -14.31 -12.75 15.02
N VAL A 68 -15.38 -13.23 15.61
CA VAL A 68 -15.74 -14.65 15.60
C VAL A 68 -17.10 -14.79 14.95
N ALA A 69 -17.15 -15.56 13.86
CA ALA A 69 -18.38 -16.05 13.29
C ALA A 69 -18.52 -17.53 13.64
N PHE A 70 -19.61 -17.87 14.31
CA PHE A 70 -19.93 -19.22 14.74
C PHE A 70 -21.25 -19.62 14.13
N ASP A 71 -21.32 -20.81 13.54
CA ASP A 71 -22.57 -21.46 13.19
C ASP A 71 -22.73 -22.80 13.88
N TYR A 72 -23.98 -23.18 14.12
CA TYR A 72 -24.33 -24.47 14.74
C TYR A 72 -24.44 -25.61 13.70
N GLY A 73 -24.15 -25.33 12.43
CA GLY A 73 -24.28 -26.27 11.33
C GLY A 73 -25.74 -26.63 11.00
N LYS A 74 -25.94 -27.16 9.79
CA LYS A 74 -27.20 -27.83 9.40
C LYS A 74 -27.15 -29.33 9.72
N GLY A 75 -26.55 -29.72 10.85
CA GLY A 75 -26.25 -31.12 11.15
C GLY A 75 -25.38 -31.80 10.09
N PRO A 76 -24.96 -33.06 10.30
CA PRO A 76 -24.00 -33.73 9.45
C PRO A 76 -24.68 -34.24 8.18
N LYS A 77 -24.81 -33.37 7.18
CA LYS A 77 -24.89 -33.80 5.79
C LYS A 77 -23.90 -32.97 4.97
N ASP A 78 -22.93 -33.72 4.48
CA ASP A 78 -21.93 -33.39 3.47
C ASP A 78 -20.64 -32.77 4.01
N ASN A 79 -19.62 -33.64 4.07
CA ASN A 79 -18.20 -33.29 4.08
C ASN A 79 -17.95 -32.11 3.14
N ILE A 80 -17.75 -30.92 3.70
CA ILE A 80 -17.08 -29.85 2.96
C ILE A 80 -15.62 -30.29 2.84
N PRO A 81 -15.11 -30.56 1.62
CA PRO A 81 -13.73 -31.00 1.44
C PRO A 81 -12.77 -29.97 2.04
N ALA A 82 -11.60 -30.44 2.47
CA ALA A 82 -10.51 -29.60 2.98
C ALA A 82 -10.00 -28.53 1.97
N ASP A 83 -10.58 -28.47 0.77
CA ASP A 83 -10.31 -27.47 -0.25
C ASP A 83 -11.56 -26.60 -0.49
N LEU A 84 -11.56 -25.43 0.12
CA LEU A 84 -12.57 -24.39 -0.05
C LEU A 84 -12.44 -23.75 -1.44
N SER A 85 -13.06 -24.32 -2.48
CA SER A 85 -13.56 -23.64 -3.71
C SER A 85 -14.24 -24.66 -4.63
N PRO A 86 -15.33 -24.36 -5.38
CA PRO A 86 -15.80 -23.06 -5.86
C PRO A 86 -17.31 -22.82 -5.64
N GLY A 87 -17.65 -21.83 -4.81
CA GLY A 87 -19.05 -21.42 -4.55
C GLY A 87 -19.18 -20.32 -3.50
N LEU A 88 -18.14 -20.14 -2.66
CA LEU A 88 -17.96 -19.06 -1.68
C LEU A 88 -16.95 -17.97 -2.13
N GLY A 89 -16.61 -17.94 -3.43
CA GLY A 89 -15.32 -17.49 -3.97
C GLY A 89 -14.96 -15.99 -3.94
N LEU A 90 -15.86 -15.08 -3.53
CA LEU A 90 -15.54 -13.65 -3.37
C LEU A 90 -15.47 -13.23 -1.89
N GLY A 91 -16.48 -13.59 -1.09
CA GLY A 91 -16.61 -13.13 0.29
C GLY A 91 -15.45 -13.54 1.18
N LEU A 92 -15.02 -14.80 1.12
CA LEU A 92 -13.91 -15.30 1.95
C LEU A 92 -12.53 -14.80 1.49
N LYS A 93 -12.34 -14.49 0.19
CA LYS A 93 -11.11 -13.83 -0.29
C LYS A 93 -11.01 -12.41 0.26
N VAL A 94 -12.11 -11.66 0.23
CA VAL A 94 -12.23 -10.33 0.84
C VAL A 94 -11.95 -10.40 2.34
N VAL A 95 -12.57 -11.37 3.04
CA VAL A 95 -12.35 -11.57 4.48
C VAL A 95 -10.88 -11.90 4.79
N LYS A 96 -10.25 -12.80 4.02
CA LYS A 96 -8.82 -13.13 4.15
C LYS A 96 -7.92 -11.92 3.92
N SER A 97 -8.22 -11.07 2.94
CA SER A 97 -7.40 -9.87 2.67
C SER A 97 -7.41 -8.85 3.82
N TYR A 98 -8.42 -8.90 4.69
CA TYR A 98 -8.54 -7.96 5.82
C TYR A 98 -8.13 -8.54 7.17
N ALA A 99 -7.87 -9.84 7.30
CA ALA A 99 -7.44 -10.45 8.55
C ALA A 99 -5.91 -10.56 8.66
N ASP A 100 -5.34 -10.27 9.83
CA ASP A 100 -3.92 -10.54 10.10
C ASP A 100 -3.70 -12.03 10.40
N ARG A 101 -4.68 -12.65 11.05
CA ARG A 101 -4.75 -14.10 11.24
C ARG A 101 -6.18 -14.56 11.03
N LEU A 102 -6.35 -15.72 10.41
CA LEU A 102 -7.64 -16.36 10.19
C LEU A 102 -7.51 -17.85 10.51
N THR A 103 -8.45 -18.36 11.30
CA THR A 103 -8.60 -19.80 11.53
C THR A 103 -10.04 -20.21 11.22
N ILE A 104 -10.19 -21.36 10.58
CA ILE A 104 -11.48 -21.98 10.28
C ILE A 104 -11.41 -23.38 10.85
N ASN A 105 -12.28 -23.69 11.81
CA ASN A 105 -12.32 -24.99 12.48
C ASN A 105 -13.76 -25.48 12.57
N ASN A 106 -13.97 -26.80 12.56
CA ASN A 106 -15.24 -27.38 13.00
C ASN A 106 -15.38 -27.21 14.51
N ASN A 107 -16.60 -26.92 14.97
CA ASN A 107 -16.92 -26.81 16.39
C ASN A 107 -17.65 -28.05 16.90
N GLU A 108 -17.78 -28.15 18.23
CA GLU A 108 -18.40 -29.29 18.92
C GLU A 108 -19.90 -29.44 18.62
N GLU A 109 -20.55 -28.36 18.15
CA GLU A 109 -21.97 -28.33 17.75
C GLU A 109 -22.20 -28.87 16.32
N GLY A 110 -21.13 -29.25 15.61
CA GLY A 110 -21.21 -29.77 14.25
C GLY A 110 -21.32 -28.69 13.16
N GLY A 111 -21.07 -27.43 13.51
CA GLY A 111 -20.91 -26.32 12.56
C GLY A 111 -19.47 -25.83 12.47
N TRP A 112 -19.29 -24.62 11.95
CA TRP A 112 -17.96 -24.01 11.80
C TRP A 112 -17.76 -22.80 12.71
N THR A 113 -16.50 -22.57 13.05
CA THR A 113 -16.02 -21.36 13.69
C THR A 113 -14.97 -20.72 12.80
N VAL A 114 -15.27 -19.52 12.32
CA VAL A 114 -14.32 -18.65 11.64
C VAL A 114 -13.91 -17.57 12.63
N ALA A 115 -12.65 -17.63 13.06
CA ALA A 115 -12.07 -16.60 13.93
C ALA A 115 -11.03 -15.79 13.17
N LEU A 116 -11.11 -14.47 13.34
CA LEU A 116 -10.27 -13.48 12.68
C LEU A 116 -9.70 -12.55 13.73
N TRP A 117 -8.42 -12.22 13.56
CA TRP A 117 -7.74 -11.21 14.35
C TRP A 117 -7.35 -10.07 13.42
N ILE A 118 -7.75 -8.86 13.79
CA ILE A 118 -7.45 -7.63 13.07
C ILE A 118 -6.74 -6.70 14.04
N LYS A 119 -5.47 -6.37 13.81
CA LYS A 119 -4.78 -5.38 14.63
C LYS A 119 -5.33 -3.98 14.39
N LEU A 120 -5.61 -3.25 15.46
CA LEU A 120 -6.18 -1.90 15.45
C LEU A 120 -5.16 -0.80 15.83
N CYS A 121 -4.17 -1.06 16.71
CA CYS A 121 -3.02 -0.16 16.94
C CYS A 121 -1.68 -0.90 17.09
N GLY A 122 -0.70 -0.54 16.24
CA GLY A 122 0.54 0.03 16.74
C GLY A 122 0.42 1.55 16.62
N ASP A 123 1.23 2.34 17.33
CA ASP A 123 1.24 3.81 17.22
C ASP A 123 0.91 4.30 15.80
N ASN A 124 -0.20 5.03 15.68
CA ASN A 124 -0.80 5.53 14.43
C ASN A 124 -1.40 4.48 13.46
N GLY A 125 -2.57 3.94 13.80
CA GLY A 125 -3.72 3.87 12.87
C GLY A 125 -3.51 3.29 11.47
N LYS A 126 -2.64 2.30 11.30
CA LYS A 126 -2.44 1.61 10.02
C LYS A 126 -2.23 0.12 10.24
N LYS A 127 -3.05 -0.70 9.56
CA LYS A 127 -2.47 -1.86 8.89
C LYS A 127 -1.30 -1.31 8.10
N ILE A 128 -0.07 -1.59 8.52
CA ILE A 128 1.04 -1.42 7.59
C ILE A 128 0.79 -2.50 6.55
N ASN A 129 0.06 -2.17 5.48
CA ASN A 129 0.34 -2.78 4.19
C ASN A 129 1.83 -2.53 4.03
N ARG A 130 2.63 -3.57 4.29
CA ARG A 130 4.06 -3.46 4.07
C ARG A 130 4.18 -3.30 2.57
N LEU A 131 4.45 -2.07 2.14
CA LEU A 131 4.70 -1.85 0.74
C LEU A 131 5.94 -2.65 0.40
N GLU A 132 5.78 -3.53 -0.56
CA GLU A 132 6.92 -4.19 -1.18
C GLU A 132 7.48 -3.23 -2.22
N TYR A 133 8.79 -3.20 -2.35
CA TYR A 133 9.43 -2.34 -3.32
C TYR A 133 10.69 -2.96 -3.88
N GLY A 134 11.00 -2.53 -5.10
CA GLY A 134 12.22 -2.84 -5.82
C GLY A 134 12.89 -1.56 -6.28
N ILE A 135 14.21 -1.50 -6.17
CA ILE A 135 15.02 -0.38 -6.65
C ILE A 135 16.15 -0.96 -7.48
N ALA A 136 16.26 -0.51 -8.73
CA ALA A 136 17.35 -0.84 -9.62
C ALA A 136 18.00 0.45 -10.09
N SER A 137 19.29 0.63 -9.81
CA SER A 137 20.06 1.82 -10.19
C SER A 137 21.39 1.43 -10.80
N ARG A 138 21.84 2.19 -11.81
CA ARG A 138 23.14 2.03 -12.43
C ARG A 138 23.76 3.40 -12.73
N PRO A 139 25.03 3.63 -12.37
CA PRO A 139 25.69 4.88 -12.73
C PRO A 139 25.99 4.95 -14.23
N HIS A 140 26.18 6.16 -14.73
CA HIS A 140 26.76 6.45 -16.03
C HIS A 140 28.03 5.61 -16.24
N LYS A 141 28.21 4.99 -17.41
CA LYS A 141 29.26 3.97 -17.66
C LYS A 141 30.71 4.41 -17.37
N ARG A 142 30.96 5.71 -17.35
CA ARG A 142 32.29 6.30 -17.07
C ARG A 142 32.48 6.68 -15.60
N GLU A 143 31.45 6.55 -14.79
CA GLU A 143 31.42 6.98 -13.40
C GLU A 143 31.31 5.78 -12.46
N LYS A 144 31.80 5.94 -11.24
CA LYS A 144 31.67 4.92 -10.19
C LYS A 144 30.49 5.16 -9.27
N ARG A 145 30.00 6.40 -9.23
CA ARG A 145 28.92 6.86 -8.35
C ARG A 145 27.86 7.53 -9.20
N SER A 146 26.62 7.24 -8.87
CA SER A 146 25.42 7.78 -9.51
C SER A 146 25.02 9.10 -8.86
N GLY A 147 24.58 10.06 -9.66
CA GLY A 147 23.85 11.24 -9.22
C GLY A 147 22.40 10.94 -8.84
N ASP A 148 21.81 9.87 -9.40
CA ASP A 148 20.47 9.43 -9.01
C ASP A 148 20.38 9.00 -7.55
N VAL A 149 19.24 9.31 -6.93
CA VAL A 149 18.86 8.90 -5.57
C VAL A 149 17.53 8.17 -5.62
N ALA A 150 17.41 7.05 -4.90
CA ALA A 150 16.15 6.36 -4.68
C ALA A 150 16.07 5.85 -3.24
N VAL A 151 15.04 6.30 -2.52
CA VAL A 151 14.81 5.90 -1.12
C VAL A 151 13.33 5.59 -0.89
N VAL A 152 13.07 4.50 -0.17
CA VAL A 152 11.75 4.19 0.40
C VAL A 152 11.90 4.10 1.91
N LYS A 153 11.31 5.05 2.64
CA LYS A 153 11.40 5.14 4.10
C LYS A 153 10.02 4.97 4.74
N ASN A 154 9.90 4.08 5.71
CA ASN A 154 8.70 3.99 6.54
C ASN A 154 8.82 4.93 7.75
N ILE A 155 7.84 5.82 7.93
CA ILE A 155 7.74 6.76 9.05
C ILE A 155 6.34 6.63 9.64
N ASN A 156 6.22 6.04 10.84
CA ASN A 156 4.95 5.87 11.54
C ASN A 156 3.85 5.25 10.65
N GLY A 157 4.21 4.23 9.87
CA GLY A 157 3.32 3.54 8.94
C GLY A 157 3.05 4.28 7.62
N PHE A 158 3.55 5.51 7.42
CA PHE A 158 3.59 6.16 6.10
C PHE A 158 4.84 5.75 5.34
N TYR A 159 4.71 5.51 4.05
CA TYR A 159 5.88 5.32 3.19
C TYR A 159 6.20 6.62 2.48
N VAL A 160 7.41 7.13 2.70
CA VAL A 160 7.98 8.25 1.95
C VAL A 160 8.86 7.65 0.86
N ILE A 161 8.56 7.98 -0.39
CA ILE A 161 9.35 7.59 -1.55
C ILE A 161 10.02 8.85 -2.08
N VAL A 162 11.32 8.81 -2.29
CA VAL A 162 12.10 9.90 -2.87
C VAL A 162 12.89 9.32 -4.03
N VAL A 163 12.70 9.91 -5.21
CA VAL A 163 13.52 9.65 -6.39
C VAL A 163 14.03 10.99 -6.89
N ALA A 164 15.34 11.11 -7.09
CA ALA A 164 15.94 12.33 -7.60
C ALA A 164 16.96 11.99 -8.70
N ASP A 165 17.06 12.88 -9.67
CA ASP A 165 18.14 12.91 -10.67
C ASP A 165 18.89 14.24 -10.47
N VAL A 166 20.12 14.14 -9.97
CA VAL A 166 20.96 15.31 -9.72
C VAL A 166 21.64 15.73 -11.00
N LEU A 167 21.53 17.02 -11.34
CA LEU A 167 22.08 17.54 -12.59
C LEU A 167 23.59 17.28 -12.77
N GLY A 168 23.91 16.56 -13.84
CA GLY A 168 25.25 16.09 -14.18
C GLY A 168 25.43 14.62 -13.81
N HIS A 169 26.68 14.14 -13.75
CA HIS A 169 26.99 12.78 -13.35
C HIS A 169 28.29 12.73 -12.54
N GLY A 170 28.59 11.57 -11.97
CA GLY A 170 29.82 11.30 -11.23
C GLY A 170 29.86 11.94 -9.85
N ASP A 171 31.06 12.04 -9.26
CA ASP A 171 31.24 12.38 -7.85
C ASP A 171 30.53 13.69 -7.44
N LYS A 172 30.55 14.73 -8.30
CA LYS A 172 29.91 16.02 -7.99
C LYS A 172 28.38 15.94 -7.91
N ALA A 173 27.77 15.05 -8.69
CA ALA A 173 26.34 14.81 -8.63
C ALA A 173 26.02 13.91 -7.42
N ALA A 174 26.81 12.85 -7.24
CA ALA A 174 26.68 11.92 -6.14
C ALA A 174 26.84 12.60 -4.76
N ASP A 175 27.73 13.58 -4.60
CA ASP A 175 27.89 14.34 -3.35
C ASP A 175 26.63 15.16 -2.99
N ILE A 176 25.83 15.57 -3.98
CA ILE A 176 24.51 16.19 -3.74
C ILE A 176 23.49 15.09 -3.44
N GLY A 177 23.57 13.95 -4.12
CA GLY A 177 22.76 12.77 -3.83
C GLY A 177 22.90 12.32 -2.38
N ASP A 178 24.12 12.27 -1.84
CA ASP A 178 24.40 11.96 -0.44
C ASP A 178 23.67 12.93 0.51
N LYS A 179 23.67 14.23 0.19
CA LYS A 179 22.91 15.21 0.99
C LYS A 179 21.41 14.94 0.97
N ILE A 180 20.87 14.48 -0.16
CA ILE A 180 19.45 14.08 -0.25
C ILE A 180 19.21 12.83 0.62
N TYR A 181 20.09 11.81 0.57
CA TYR A 181 20.00 10.65 1.45
C TYR A 181 19.98 11.05 2.93
N GLU A 182 20.92 11.91 3.35
CA GLU A 182 20.99 12.44 4.71
C GLU A 182 19.69 13.16 5.11
N ALA A 183 19.17 14.05 4.24
CA ALA A 183 17.90 14.73 4.51
C ALA A 183 16.73 13.75 4.64
N VAL A 184 16.69 12.69 3.83
CA VAL A 184 15.64 11.67 3.95
C VAL A 184 15.79 10.86 5.24
N ASP A 185 17.02 10.56 5.66
CA ASP A 185 17.30 9.86 6.92
C ASP A 185 16.93 10.70 8.16
N GLU A 186 17.06 12.02 8.07
CA GLU A 186 16.65 12.97 9.12
C GLU A 186 15.11 13.14 9.26
N LEU A 187 14.31 12.67 8.28
CA LEU A 187 12.84 12.82 8.32
C LEU A 187 12.21 12.07 9.51
N VAL A 188 11.40 12.80 10.28
CA VAL A 188 10.61 12.29 11.42
C VAL A 188 9.10 12.27 11.17
N GLU A 189 8.64 12.91 10.09
CA GLU A 189 7.24 12.94 9.70
C GLU A 189 7.08 12.80 8.18
N ALA A 190 5.93 12.28 7.75
CA ALA A 190 5.65 11.98 6.34
C ALA A 190 4.75 13.03 5.66
N ASN A 191 4.63 14.24 6.21
CA ASN A 191 3.89 15.31 5.55
C ASN A 191 4.62 15.72 4.26
N ILE A 192 3.99 15.49 3.11
CA ILE A 192 4.63 15.60 1.79
C ILE A 192 5.26 16.98 1.53
N LEU A 193 4.63 18.06 1.99
CA LEU A 193 5.14 19.41 1.78
C LEU A 193 6.39 19.65 2.64
N LYS A 194 6.37 19.20 3.89
CA LYS A 194 7.53 19.32 4.78
C LYS A 194 8.70 18.45 4.31
N VAL A 195 8.43 17.24 3.82
CA VAL A 195 9.44 16.36 3.20
C VAL A 195 10.09 17.09 2.03
N PHE A 196 9.30 17.62 1.10
CA PHE A 196 9.80 18.37 -0.05
C PHE A 196 10.64 19.57 0.37
N GLN A 197 10.14 20.41 1.27
CA GLN A 197 10.83 21.62 1.75
C GLN A 197 12.13 21.28 2.49
N HIS A 198 12.15 20.20 3.26
CA HIS A 198 13.35 19.75 3.97
C HIS A 198 14.45 19.35 2.98
N ILE A 199 14.11 18.57 1.96
CA ILE A 199 15.04 18.19 0.88
C ILE A 199 15.49 19.43 0.09
N GLU A 200 14.56 20.28 -0.36
CA GLU A 200 14.86 21.50 -1.13
C GLU A 200 15.84 22.41 -0.38
N ASN A 201 15.63 22.62 0.93
CA ASN A 201 16.51 23.43 1.75
C ASN A 201 17.90 22.79 1.92
N ARG A 202 17.98 21.45 2.05
CA ARG A 202 19.27 20.74 2.18
C ARG A 202 20.15 20.91 0.93
N ILE A 203 19.54 20.96 -0.25
CA ILE A 203 20.25 21.10 -1.53
C ILE A 203 20.16 22.51 -2.13
N LEU A 204 19.79 23.52 -1.33
CA LEU A 204 19.71 24.91 -1.79
C LEU A 204 21.11 25.43 -2.19
N ASN A 205 21.16 26.20 -3.29
CA ASN A 205 22.39 26.71 -3.91
C ASN A 205 23.36 25.62 -4.39
N THR A 206 22.85 24.42 -4.68
CA THR A 206 23.63 23.37 -5.36
C THR A 206 23.37 23.40 -6.87
N ARG A 207 23.86 22.38 -7.59
CA ARG A 207 23.49 22.17 -9.00
C ARG A 207 22.00 21.91 -9.16
N GLY A 208 21.34 21.46 -8.09
CA GLY A 208 19.95 21.08 -8.06
C GLY A 208 19.69 19.72 -8.68
N CYS A 209 18.46 19.27 -8.52
CA CYS A 209 17.99 17.99 -9.04
C CYS A 209 16.57 18.12 -9.58
N GLU A 210 16.20 17.16 -10.38
CA GLU A 210 14.81 16.80 -10.58
C GLU A 210 14.37 15.88 -9.45
N LEU A 211 13.11 15.96 -9.03
CA LEU A 211 12.67 15.37 -7.77
C LEU A 211 11.22 14.89 -7.84
N PHE A 212 11.04 13.61 -7.57
CA PHE A 212 9.78 12.98 -7.25
C PHE A 212 9.78 12.63 -5.76
N VAL A 213 8.79 13.14 -5.03
CA VAL A 213 8.51 12.71 -3.66
C VAL A 213 7.06 12.26 -3.55
N ALA A 214 6.83 11.17 -2.83
CA ALA A 214 5.49 10.69 -2.49
C ALA A 214 5.40 10.30 -1.02
N SER A 215 4.23 10.53 -0.42
CA SER A 215 3.84 10.03 0.89
C SER A 215 2.60 9.17 0.73
N ILE A 216 2.73 7.91 1.14
CA ILE A 216 1.69 6.90 0.99
C ILE A 216 1.18 6.49 2.37
N GLY A 217 -0.12 6.61 2.58
CA GLY A 217 -0.74 6.26 3.84
C GLY A 217 -2.25 6.15 3.81
N GLY A 218 -2.78 5.13 4.49
CA GLY A 218 -4.20 4.81 4.39
C GLY A 218 -4.53 4.51 2.93
N ASN A 219 -5.51 5.22 2.38
CA ASN A 219 -5.92 5.11 0.96
C ASN A 219 -5.57 6.34 0.14
N VAL A 220 -4.43 6.97 0.44
CA VAL A 220 -3.99 8.20 -0.24
C VAL A 220 -2.52 8.11 -0.60
N ILE A 221 -2.21 8.54 -1.81
CA ILE A 221 -0.86 8.88 -2.29
C ILE A 221 -0.85 10.38 -2.56
N ASP A 222 -0.14 11.14 -1.73
CA ASP A 222 0.16 12.54 -2.00
C ASP A 222 1.58 12.63 -2.59
N TYR A 223 1.75 13.29 -3.72
CA TYR A 223 3.05 13.40 -4.39
C TYR A 223 3.33 14.79 -4.98
N ILE A 224 4.61 15.11 -5.11
CA ILE A 224 5.14 16.26 -5.81
C ILE A 224 6.17 15.73 -6.82
N ASN A 225 6.05 16.16 -8.07
CA ASN A 225 6.97 15.77 -9.13
C ASN A 225 7.45 17.00 -9.90
N ILE A 226 8.71 17.36 -9.74
CA ILE A 226 9.38 18.51 -10.36
C ILE A 226 10.50 18.02 -11.26
N GLY A 227 10.50 18.45 -12.51
CA GLY A 227 11.45 18.03 -13.53
C GLY A 227 10.81 17.07 -14.53
N ASN A 228 11.59 16.07 -14.95
CA ASN A 228 11.32 15.12 -16.01
C ASN A 228 11.14 13.67 -15.50
N ILE A 229 11.31 13.43 -14.20
CA ILE A 229 11.10 12.10 -13.58
C ILE A 229 9.71 11.58 -13.96
N ARG A 230 9.70 10.40 -14.58
CA ARG A 230 8.48 9.80 -15.12
C ARG A 230 7.90 8.83 -14.10
N ALA A 231 6.64 9.02 -13.73
CA ALA A 231 5.96 8.15 -12.80
C ALA A 231 4.60 7.69 -13.31
N TRP A 232 4.23 6.45 -13.02
CA TRP A 232 2.95 5.85 -13.40
C TRP A 232 2.34 5.09 -12.24
N LYS A 233 1.01 5.23 -12.11
CA LYS A 233 0.20 4.31 -11.33
C LYS A 233 -0.39 3.25 -12.25
N ILE A 234 -0.13 1.99 -11.95
CA ILE A 234 -0.54 0.85 -12.76
C ILE A 234 -1.45 -0.06 -11.95
N THR A 235 -2.57 -0.43 -12.53
CA THR A 235 -3.52 -1.42 -12.02
C THR A 235 -3.72 -2.48 -13.10
N ALA A 236 -4.40 -3.59 -12.79
CA ALA A 236 -4.75 -4.61 -13.77
C ALA A 236 -5.53 -4.09 -15.01
N LYS A 237 -6.17 -2.91 -14.92
CA LYS A 237 -7.03 -2.36 -15.98
C LYS A 237 -6.57 -1.04 -16.57
N ASN A 238 -5.68 -0.33 -15.87
CA ASN A 238 -5.35 1.04 -16.21
C ASN A 238 -3.90 1.37 -15.86
N ILE A 239 -3.25 2.11 -16.75
CA ILE A 239 -1.93 2.71 -16.57
C ILE A 239 -2.12 4.22 -16.65
N LYS A 240 -1.92 4.92 -15.53
CA LYS A 240 -2.08 6.36 -15.43
C LYS A 240 -0.72 7.00 -15.20
N ARG A 241 -0.26 7.84 -16.13
CA ARG A 241 0.91 8.71 -15.91
C ARG A 241 0.57 9.75 -14.84
N LEU A 242 1.46 9.93 -13.89
CA LEU A 242 1.35 10.95 -12.84
C LEU A 242 1.87 12.29 -13.35
N ALA A 243 1.29 13.39 -12.87
CA ALA A 243 1.57 14.71 -13.39
C ALA A 243 2.89 15.28 -12.85
N GLU A 244 3.76 15.67 -13.77
CA GLU A 244 5.01 16.39 -13.53
C GLU A 244 4.87 17.90 -13.78
N ARG A 245 5.83 18.68 -13.27
CA ARG A 245 5.96 20.12 -13.53
C ARG A 245 7.40 20.46 -13.88
N PRO A 246 7.64 21.34 -14.87
CA PRO A 246 8.99 21.83 -15.15
C PRO A 246 9.60 22.53 -13.93
N GLY A 247 10.87 22.26 -13.66
CA GLY A 247 11.63 22.92 -12.59
C GLY A 247 12.87 22.15 -12.21
N ILE A 248 13.74 22.80 -11.42
CA ILE A 248 14.94 22.19 -10.84
C ILE A 248 14.96 22.57 -9.36
N VAL A 249 14.87 21.59 -8.48
CA VAL A 249 14.89 21.77 -7.03
C VAL A 249 16.31 22.10 -6.57
N GLY A 250 16.47 23.02 -5.63
CA GLY A 250 17.78 23.37 -5.05
C GLY A 250 18.57 24.48 -5.76
N ARG A 251 18.21 24.86 -7.00
CA ARG A 251 18.80 26.06 -7.64
C ARG A 251 18.16 27.36 -7.15
N GLN A 252 16.84 27.34 -7.06
CA GLN A 252 15.99 28.42 -6.57
C GLN A 252 14.69 27.80 -6.07
N PRO A 253 13.99 28.41 -5.11
CA PRO A 253 12.74 27.86 -4.58
C PRO A 253 11.71 27.66 -5.69
N VAL A 254 11.13 26.46 -5.78
CA VAL A 254 10.09 26.13 -6.77
C VAL A 254 8.74 25.89 -6.09
N PRO A 255 7.62 26.31 -6.71
CA PRO A 255 6.31 26.11 -6.11
C PRO A 255 5.91 24.63 -6.09
N ALA A 256 5.87 24.05 -4.90
CA ALA A 256 5.39 22.69 -4.66
C ALA A 256 3.86 22.60 -4.86
N LYS A 257 3.41 21.94 -5.93
CA LYS A 257 2.02 21.50 -6.06
C LYS A 257 1.90 20.05 -5.62
N ILE A 258 1.09 19.85 -4.60
CA ILE A 258 0.70 18.53 -4.13
C ILE A 258 -0.38 18.00 -5.09
N ASN A 259 -0.11 16.85 -5.68
CA ASN A 259 -1.09 16.05 -6.39
C ASN A 259 -1.54 14.90 -5.47
N ARG A 260 -2.80 14.48 -5.62
CA ARG A 260 -3.41 13.45 -4.77
C ARG A 260 -4.05 12.36 -5.61
N GLU A 261 -3.71 11.12 -5.31
CA GLU A 261 -4.44 9.93 -5.76
C GLU A 261 -5.15 9.28 -4.57
N ILE A 262 -6.41 8.87 -4.74
CA ILE A 262 -7.14 8.06 -3.75
C ILE A 262 -6.84 6.60 -4.07
N ASP A 263 -5.76 6.08 -3.49
CA ASP A 263 -5.25 4.73 -3.70
C ASP A 263 -4.35 4.34 -2.52
N ASN A 264 -4.38 3.07 -2.10
CA ASN A 264 -3.47 2.51 -1.08
C ASN A 264 -2.41 1.59 -1.68
N LEU A 265 -2.31 1.53 -3.01
CA LEU A 265 -1.52 0.57 -3.76
C LEU A 265 -1.98 -0.89 -3.67
N TYR A 266 -3.16 -1.16 -3.10
CA TYR A 266 -3.70 -2.52 -3.11
C TYR A 266 -3.99 -2.97 -4.54
N GLN A 267 -3.36 -4.08 -4.96
CA GLN A 267 -3.43 -4.58 -6.35
C GLN A 267 -3.04 -3.51 -7.38
N SER A 268 -2.20 -2.56 -6.98
CA SER A 268 -1.67 -1.54 -7.87
C SER A 268 -0.21 -1.25 -7.57
N LEU A 269 0.44 -0.63 -8.55
CA LEU A 269 1.87 -0.44 -8.65
C LEU A 269 2.13 1.05 -8.85
N LEU A 270 3.10 1.60 -8.14
CA LEU A 270 3.74 2.85 -8.48
C LEU A 270 5.10 2.56 -9.12
N LEU A 271 5.26 2.95 -10.39
CA LEU A 271 6.50 2.83 -11.16
C LEU A 271 7.08 4.23 -11.36
N ILE A 272 8.36 4.42 -11.03
CA ILE A 272 9.06 5.70 -11.14
C ILE A 272 10.40 5.48 -11.84
N CYS A 273 10.72 6.31 -12.82
CA CYS A 273 11.95 6.23 -13.60
C CYS A 273 12.59 7.61 -13.75
N THR A 274 13.91 7.69 -13.58
CA THR A 274 14.72 8.84 -14.04
C THR A 274 14.81 8.82 -15.58
N ASP A 275 15.30 9.90 -16.19
CA ASP A 275 15.46 9.98 -17.66
C ASP A 275 16.55 9.07 -18.23
N GLY A 276 17.47 8.60 -17.39
CA GLY A 276 18.36 7.50 -17.71
C GLY A 276 17.64 6.23 -18.12
N ILE A 277 16.40 6.00 -17.68
CA ILE A 277 15.50 5.07 -18.37
C ILE A 277 14.97 5.77 -19.62
N ILE A 278 15.40 5.31 -20.79
CA ILE A 278 15.16 6.00 -22.05
C ILE A 278 13.66 6.22 -22.35
N SER A 279 13.36 7.33 -23.00
CA SER A 279 11.98 7.79 -23.25
C SER A 279 11.12 6.83 -24.08
N ARG A 280 11.72 5.92 -24.88
CA ARG A 280 10.98 4.87 -25.61
C ARG A 280 10.30 3.86 -24.69
N PHE A 281 10.74 3.73 -23.44
CA PHE A 281 10.06 2.92 -22.46
C PHE A 281 8.72 3.57 -22.11
N VAL A 282 7.63 2.87 -22.42
CA VAL A 282 6.28 3.22 -21.96
C VAL A 282 5.69 1.95 -21.36
N PRO A 283 5.22 1.97 -20.11
CA PRO A 283 4.67 0.78 -19.48
C PRO A 283 3.43 0.28 -20.22
N SER A 284 3.30 -1.04 -20.33
CA SER A 284 2.12 -1.73 -20.88
C SER A 284 1.79 -2.96 -20.04
N HIS A 285 0.52 -3.40 -20.07
CA HIS A 285 0.07 -4.60 -19.39
C HIS A 285 0.68 -5.89 -19.94
N ASP A 286 1.15 -5.88 -21.19
CA ASP A 286 1.85 -7.03 -21.80
C ASP A 286 3.30 -7.15 -21.30
N TYR A 287 3.90 -6.03 -20.87
CA TYR A 287 5.30 -6.00 -20.44
C TYR A 287 5.46 -6.07 -18.92
N ILE A 288 4.56 -5.41 -18.17
CA ILE A 288 4.57 -5.34 -16.71
C ILE A 288 3.53 -6.29 -16.14
N ASP A 289 4.01 -7.36 -15.53
CA ASP A 289 3.22 -8.22 -14.65
C ASP A 289 3.17 -7.59 -13.25
N ILE A 290 1.99 -7.13 -12.82
CA ILE A 290 1.79 -6.49 -11.52
C ILE A 290 1.92 -7.46 -10.34
N ASP A 291 1.77 -8.76 -10.59
CA ASP A 291 1.86 -9.80 -9.57
C ASP A 291 3.32 -10.28 -9.38
N ALA A 292 4.21 -9.96 -10.32
CA ALA A 292 5.64 -10.25 -10.20
C ALA A 292 6.31 -9.48 -9.04
N GLU A 293 7.45 -9.99 -8.58
CA GLU A 293 8.22 -9.37 -7.50
C GLU A 293 8.68 -7.95 -7.91
N PRO A 294 8.48 -6.91 -7.08
CA PRO A 294 8.82 -5.54 -7.45
C PRO A 294 10.29 -5.35 -7.87
N GLN A 295 11.22 -6.04 -7.21
CA GLN A 295 12.65 -5.99 -7.57
C GLN A 295 12.90 -6.54 -8.98
N TYR A 296 12.27 -7.67 -9.33
CA TYR A 296 12.39 -8.25 -10.67
C TYR A 296 11.89 -7.28 -11.76
N ILE A 297 10.78 -6.58 -11.51
CA ILE A 297 10.26 -5.58 -12.46
C ILE A 297 11.26 -4.42 -12.61
N ALA A 298 11.83 -3.94 -11.51
CA ALA A 298 12.79 -2.83 -11.52
C ALA A 298 14.06 -3.21 -12.31
N ASP A 299 14.62 -4.38 -12.03
CA ASP A 299 15.83 -4.90 -12.68
C ASP A 299 15.62 -5.09 -14.18
N LYS A 300 14.49 -5.71 -14.57
CA LYS A 300 14.15 -5.93 -15.98
C LYS A 300 14.03 -4.62 -16.76
N ILE A 301 13.39 -3.60 -16.19
CA ILE A 301 13.27 -2.28 -16.83
C ILE A 301 14.65 -1.62 -16.99
N LEU A 302 15.50 -1.69 -15.97
CA LEU A 302 16.85 -1.13 -16.02
C LEU A 302 17.73 -1.84 -17.06
N GLU A 303 17.60 -3.16 -17.18
CA GLU A 303 18.32 -3.97 -18.17
C GLU A 303 17.88 -3.63 -19.61
N ASP A 304 16.57 -3.61 -19.86
CA ASP A 304 16.02 -3.42 -21.20
C ASP A 304 16.08 -1.95 -21.70
N PHE A 305 16.00 -0.99 -20.76
CA PHE A 305 15.77 0.42 -21.08
C PHE A 305 16.70 1.41 -20.37
N GLY A 306 17.60 0.97 -19.49
CA GLY A 306 18.60 1.87 -18.91
C GLY A 306 19.63 2.33 -19.95
N SER A 307 19.85 3.63 -20.07
CA SER A 307 20.95 4.24 -20.81
C SER A 307 22.29 3.97 -20.12
N TYR A 308 23.34 3.70 -20.89
CA TYR A 308 24.71 3.62 -20.36
C TYR A 308 25.42 4.98 -20.39
N ASP A 309 24.85 5.95 -21.11
CA ASP A 309 25.35 7.31 -21.24
C ASP A 309 24.67 8.26 -20.24
N ASP A 310 24.00 7.72 -19.22
CA ASP A 310 23.45 8.46 -18.09
C ASP A 310 23.37 7.61 -16.83
N ASP A 311 23.16 8.25 -15.68
CA ASP A 311 22.70 7.58 -14.47
C ASP A 311 21.26 7.12 -14.69
N ALA A 312 20.93 5.86 -14.35
CA ALA A 312 19.63 5.28 -14.65
C ALA A 312 19.04 4.56 -13.44
N THR A 313 17.83 4.96 -13.04
CA THR A 313 17.15 4.43 -11.86
C THR A 313 15.68 4.11 -12.13
N CYS A 314 15.25 2.95 -11.66
CA CYS A 314 13.88 2.46 -11.69
C CYS A 314 13.45 2.06 -10.27
N VAL A 315 12.28 2.57 -9.84
CA VAL A 315 11.67 2.27 -8.55
C VAL A 315 10.27 1.73 -8.77
N VAL A 316 9.98 0.60 -8.12
CA VAL A 316 8.71 -0.12 -8.21
C VAL A 316 8.19 -0.28 -6.79
N VAL A 317 6.96 0.16 -6.51
CA VAL A 317 6.33 0.06 -5.18
C VAL A 317 4.93 -0.54 -5.31
N ARG A 318 4.59 -1.52 -4.48
CA ARG A 318 3.33 -2.27 -4.50
C ARG A 318 2.77 -2.44 -3.08
N GLY A 319 1.44 -2.47 -2.93
CA GLY A 319 0.77 -2.63 -1.62
C GLY A 319 -0.36 -3.67 -1.57
#